data_AF-A0ABD1MMH5-F1
#
_entry.id   AF-A0ABD1MMH5-F1
#
_cell.length_a   1.000
_cell.length_b   1.000
_cell.length_c   1.000
_cell.angle_alpha   90.00
_cell.angle_beta   90.00
_cell.angle_gamma   90.00
#
_symmetry.space_group_name_H-M   'P 1'
#
loop_
_entity.id
_entity.type
_entity.pdbx_description
1 polymer ?
#
loop_
_entity_poly.entity_id
_entity_poly.type
_entity_poly.pdbx_seq_one_letter_code
_entity_poly.pdbx_strand_id
1 'polypeptide(L)'
;MEVNEKCDVYSFGVLALEIHFGEHPRDFITSLLSSSGVMHSKLDIPLLMGKLDQRLLHPTNSVAQEIGLILWIANACLTENPHSRPTMRQVAKELLLIKEFVDLSLDIPQTSGRHINEDPKSCNKEKAKLINEPNECSKKALLPRR
;
A
#
# COMPACT_ATOMS: atom_id res chain seq x y z
N MET A 1 -8.36 20.15 -24.15
CA MET A 1 -8.80 20.05 -22.75
C MET A 1 -10.12 20.77 -22.67
N GLU A 2 -11.19 20.07 -22.33
CA GLU A 2 -12.49 20.67 -22.05
C GLU A 2 -12.48 21.19 -20.61
N VAL A 3 -13.01 22.38 -20.36
CA VAL A 3 -13.09 22.96 -19.01
C VAL A 3 -14.47 22.64 -18.44
N ASN A 4 -14.51 21.71 -17.49
CA ASN A 4 -15.71 21.29 -16.77
C ASN A 4 -15.32 20.84 -15.35
N GLU A 5 -16.29 20.41 -14.54
CA GLU A 5 -16.07 20.03 -13.14
C GLU A 5 -15.13 18.81 -12.97
N LYS A 6 -14.86 18.06 -14.05
CA LYS A 6 -13.89 16.97 -14.06
C LYS A 6 -12.44 17.46 -14.05
N CYS A 7 -12.19 18.73 -14.37
CA CYS A 7 -10.88 19.36 -14.14
C CYS A 7 -10.58 19.45 -12.65
N ASP A 8 -11.56 19.87 -11.84
CA ASP A 8 -11.39 19.96 -10.38
C ASP A 8 -11.24 18.58 -9.74
N VAL A 9 -11.97 17.57 -10.23
CA VAL A 9 -11.79 16.17 -9.83
C VAL A 9 -10.35 15.69 -10.10
N TYR A 10 -9.77 16.03 -11.26
CA TYR A 10 -8.39 15.65 -11.58
C TYR A 10 -7.38 16.35 -10.67
N SER A 11 -7.52 17.67 -10.48
CA SER A 11 -6.67 18.45 -9.57
C SER A 11 -6.75 17.95 -8.12
N PHE A 12 -7.95 17.56 -7.66
CA PHE A 12 -8.12 16.88 -6.39
C PHE A 12 -7.36 15.54 -6.34
N GLY A 13 -7.42 14.74 -7.40
CA GLY A 13 -6.66 13.49 -7.51
C GLY A 13 -5.15 13.70 -7.40
N VAL A 14 -4.61 14.77 -7.99
CA VAL A 14 -3.19 15.16 -7.84
C VAL A 14 -2.89 15.54 -6.39
N LEU A 15 -3.66 16.47 -5.82
CA LEU A 15 -3.51 16.94 -4.44
C LEU A 15 -3.60 15.79 -3.41
N ALA A 16 -4.48 14.81 -3.64
CA ALA A 16 -4.59 13.64 -2.79
C ALA A 16 -3.29 12.83 -2.76
N LEU A 17 -2.60 12.67 -3.90
CA LEU A 17 -1.30 11.99 -3.95
C LEU A 17 -0.19 12.83 -3.29
N GLU A 18 -0.16 14.14 -3.51
CA GLU A 18 0.79 15.05 -2.85
C GLU A 18 0.72 14.92 -1.32
N ILE A 19 -0.49 14.83 -0.77
CA ILE A 19 -0.73 14.64 0.67
C ILE A 19 -0.24 13.26 1.16
N HIS A 20 -0.39 12.19 0.37
CA HIS A 20 -0.02 10.83 0.78
C HIS A 20 1.47 10.54 0.68
N PHE A 21 2.18 11.19 -0.25
CA PHE A 21 3.62 11.00 -0.45
C PHE A 21 4.48 12.10 0.17
N GLY A 22 3.89 13.26 0.51
CA GLY A 22 4.62 14.41 1.06
C GLY A 22 5.53 15.12 0.06
N GLU A 23 5.45 14.72 -1.22
CA GLU A 23 6.31 15.18 -2.31
C GLU A 23 5.48 15.72 -3.48
N HIS A 24 6.08 16.62 -4.27
CA HIS A 24 5.43 17.18 -5.45
C HIS A 24 5.32 16.13 -6.57
N PRO A 25 4.26 16.12 -7.41
CA PRO A 25 3.96 15.01 -8.32
C PRO A 25 5.05 14.77 -9.36
N ARG A 26 5.81 15.81 -9.72
CA ARG A 26 6.99 15.71 -10.59
C ARG A 26 8.01 14.73 -10.02
N ASP A 27 8.35 14.89 -8.75
CA ASP A 27 9.45 14.18 -8.10
C ASP A 27 9.04 12.74 -7.79
N PHE A 28 7.79 12.57 -7.35
CA PHE A 28 7.10 11.29 -7.26
C PHE A 28 7.07 10.52 -8.61
N ILE A 29 6.67 11.16 -9.71
CA ILE A 29 6.67 10.54 -11.05
C ILE A 29 8.10 10.17 -11.47
N THR A 30 9.09 11.05 -11.28
CA THR A 30 10.49 10.75 -11.57
C THR A 30 10.97 9.53 -10.77
N SER A 31 10.65 9.48 -9.48
CA SER A 31 10.92 8.36 -8.58
C SER A 31 10.22 7.05 -9.00
N LEU A 32 9.00 7.11 -9.53
CA LEU A 32 8.29 5.94 -10.08
C LEU A 32 8.93 5.44 -11.38
N LEU A 33 9.28 6.35 -12.30
CA LEU A 33 9.90 6.00 -13.58
C LEU A 33 11.27 5.37 -13.39
N SER A 34 12.10 5.91 -12.49
CA SER A 34 13.39 5.32 -12.12
C SER A 34 13.27 3.96 -11.42
N SER A 35 12.15 3.69 -10.72
CA SER A 35 11.97 2.47 -9.92
C SER A 35 11.28 1.33 -10.67
N SER A 36 10.37 1.62 -11.59
CA SER A 36 9.58 0.59 -12.29
C SER A 36 10.09 0.30 -13.71
N GLY A 37 10.69 1.30 -14.38
CA GLY A 37 11.04 1.21 -15.79
C GLY A 37 9.83 1.14 -16.74
N VAL A 38 8.59 1.24 -16.24
CA VAL A 38 7.37 1.12 -17.06
C VAL A 38 6.44 2.32 -16.85
N MET A 39 6.14 3.01 -17.94
CA MET A 39 5.03 3.98 -18.04
C MET A 39 3.69 3.24 -18.01
N HIS A 40 3.22 2.83 -16.84
CA HIS A 40 1.83 2.40 -16.69
C HIS A 40 0.93 3.64 -16.56
N SER A 41 -0.07 3.77 -17.43
CA SER A 41 -1.09 4.83 -17.42
C SER A 41 -2.06 4.77 -16.23
N LYS A 42 -1.82 3.84 -15.30
CA LYS A 42 -2.58 3.66 -14.07
C LYS A 42 -1.59 3.42 -12.93
N LEU A 43 -1.77 4.13 -11.83
CA LEU A 43 -0.90 4.01 -10.67
C LEU A 43 -1.15 2.66 -10.00
N ASP A 44 -0.08 1.92 -9.71
CA ASP A 44 -0.14 0.61 -9.07
C ASP A 44 -0.19 0.77 -7.55
N ILE A 45 -1.36 0.57 -6.94
CA ILE A 45 -1.60 0.87 -5.52
C ILE A 45 -0.61 0.16 -4.57
N PRO A 46 -0.23 -1.12 -4.75
CA PRO A 46 0.82 -1.75 -3.95
C PRO A 46 2.17 -1.03 -4.00
N LEU A 47 2.59 -0.56 -5.18
CA LEU A 47 3.82 0.25 -5.34
C LEU A 47 3.69 1.62 -4.65
N LEU A 48 2.48 2.21 -4.64
CA LEU A 48 2.21 3.47 -3.93
C LEU A 48 2.30 3.29 -2.41
N MET A 49 1.78 2.19 -1.86
CA MET A 49 1.85 1.89 -0.42
C MET A 49 3.29 1.80 0.09
N GLY A 50 4.24 1.40 -0.76
CA GLY A 50 5.67 1.39 -0.46
C GLY A 50 6.36 2.76 -0.53
N LYS A 51 5.64 3.85 -0.87
CA LYS A 51 6.18 5.20 -1.09
C LYS A 51 5.47 6.31 -0.28
N LEU A 52 4.63 5.94 0.69
CA LEU A 52 3.97 6.90 1.59
C LEU A 52 4.97 7.84 2.28
N ASP A 53 4.52 9.05 2.65
CA ASP A 53 5.37 10.08 3.27
C ASP A 53 6.13 9.49 4.46
N GLN A 54 7.46 9.42 4.31
CA GLN A 54 8.38 8.82 5.30
C GLN A 54 8.45 9.62 6.61
N ARG A 55 7.90 10.84 6.63
CA ARG A 55 7.74 11.67 7.84
C ARG A 55 6.57 11.21 8.70
N LEU A 56 5.67 10.40 8.17
CA LEU A 56 4.57 9.79 8.90
C LEU A 56 5.01 8.47 9.54
N LEU A 57 4.37 8.11 10.66
CA LEU A 57 4.56 6.78 11.24
C LEU A 57 4.02 5.72 10.27
N HIS A 58 4.67 4.56 10.23
CA HIS A 58 4.18 3.44 9.44
C HIS A 58 2.76 3.06 9.89
N PRO A 59 1.78 2.97 8.97
CA PRO A 59 0.40 2.75 9.34
C PRO A 59 0.20 1.34 9.91
N THR A 60 -0.76 1.20 10.84
CA THR A 60 -1.26 -0.10 11.27
C THR A 60 -2.00 -0.80 10.12
N ASN A 61 -2.25 -2.11 10.23
CA ASN A 61 -2.93 -2.88 9.18
C ASN A 61 -4.34 -2.37 8.83
N SER A 62 -5.04 -1.66 9.74
CA SER A 62 -6.26 -0.92 9.41
C SER A 62 -5.93 0.30 8.57
N VAL A 63 -5.18 1.26 9.13
CA VAL A 63 -4.81 2.52 8.48
C VAL A 63 -4.19 2.31 7.09
N ALA A 64 -3.44 1.23 6.87
CA ALA A 64 -2.92 0.85 5.57
C ALA A 64 -4.00 0.49 4.53
N GLN A 65 -5.09 -0.17 4.94
CA GLN A 65 -6.26 -0.43 4.09
C GLN A 65 -7.02 0.87 3.78
N GLU A 66 -7.25 1.72 4.77
CA GLU A 66 -7.91 3.01 4.56
C GLU A 66 -7.11 3.93 3.61
N ILE A 67 -5.79 4.00 3.78
CA ILE A 67 -4.89 4.70 2.84
C ILE A 67 -4.98 4.07 1.43
N GLY A 68 -4.99 2.74 1.33
CA GLY A 68 -5.16 2.03 0.05
C GLY A 68 -6.47 2.39 -0.67
N LEU A 69 -7.57 2.59 0.07
CA LEU A 69 -8.84 3.06 -0.47
C LEU A 69 -8.76 4.52 -0.95
N ILE A 70 -8.11 5.42 -0.20
CA ILE A 70 -7.95 6.82 -0.62
C ILE A 70 -7.08 6.92 -1.88
N LEU A 71 -5.98 6.14 -1.95
CA LEU A 71 -5.15 6.05 -3.15
C LEU A 71 -5.91 5.46 -4.35
N TRP A 72 -6.84 4.52 -4.13
CA TRP A 72 -7.71 4.00 -5.18
C TRP A 72 -8.68 5.07 -5.71
N ILE A 73 -9.28 5.88 -4.82
CA ILE A 73 -10.12 7.04 -5.19
C ILE A 73 -9.30 8.07 -5.97
N ALA A 74 -8.09 8.41 -5.52
CA ALA A 74 -7.19 9.34 -6.21
C ALA A 74 -6.84 8.84 -7.62
N ASN A 75 -6.50 7.56 -7.77
CA ASN A 75 -6.22 6.92 -9.06
C ASN A 75 -7.45 6.96 -10.00
N ALA A 76 -8.66 6.79 -9.47
CA ALA A 76 -9.89 6.94 -10.26
C ALA A 76 -10.12 8.40 -10.71
N CYS A 77 -9.80 9.38 -9.87
CA CYS A 77 -9.87 10.82 -10.19
C CYS A 77 -8.86 11.22 -11.28
N LEU A 78 -7.71 10.55 -11.34
CA LEU A 78 -6.63 10.80 -12.31
C LEU A 78 -6.84 10.13 -13.67
N THR A 79 -7.94 9.40 -13.88
CA THR A 79 -8.26 8.75 -15.17
C THR A 79 -8.22 9.76 -16.32
N GLU A 80 -7.50 9.45 -17.40
CA GLU A 80 -7.31 10.35 -18.54
C GLU A 80 -8.65 10.85 -19.12
N ASN A 81 -9.60 9.93 -19.37
CA ASN A 81 -10.94 10.24 -19.85
C ASN A 81 -11.79 10.95 -18.76
N PRO A 82 -12.20 12.23 -18.95
CA PRO A 82 -13.01 12.97 -17.98
C PRO A 82 -14.35 12.31 -17.65
N HIS A 83 -14.97 11.61 -18.61
CA HIS A 83 -16.25 10.92 -18.40
C HIS A 83 -16.11 9.66 -17.52
N SER A 84 -14.91 9.07 -17.45
CA SER A 84 -14.60 7.92 -16.59
C SER A 84 -14.20 8.33 -15.17
N ARG A 85 -13.87 9.60 -14.93
CA ARG A 85 -13.62 10.12 -13.57
C ARG A 85 -14.93 10.13 -12.76
N PRO A 86 -14.88 9.91 -11.43
CA PRO A 86 -16.04 10.12 -10.57
C PRO A 86 -16.52 11.59 -10.58
N THR A 87 -17.65 11.85 -9.95
CA THR A 87 -18.08 13.22 -9.58
C THR A 87 -17.52 13.58 -8.20
N MET A 88 -17.30 14.87 -7.90
CA MET A 88 -16.88 15.28 -6.55
C MET A 88 -17.85 14.83 -5.46
N ARG A 89 -19.16 14.67 -5.76
CA ARG A 89 -20.15 14.10 -4.84
C ARG A 89 -19.87 12.63 -4.51
N GLN A 90 -19.45 11.82 -5.49
CA GLN A 90 -19.04 10.44 -5.25
C GLN A 90 -17.75 10.40 -4.43
N VAL A 91 -16.72 11.17 -4.83
CA VAL A 91 -15.45 11.28 -4.11
C VAL A 91 -15.68 11.64 -2.63
N ALA A 92 -16.44 12.70 -2.35
CA ALA A 92 -16.75 13.12 -0.98
C ALA A 92 -17.51 12.03 -0.20
N LYS A 93 -18.44 11.31 -0.84
CA LYS A 93 -19.18 10.21 -0.19
C LYS A 93 -18.25 9.06 0.21
N GLU A 94 -17.38 8.61 -0.69
CA GLU A 94 -16.45 7.51 -0.38
C GLU A 94 -15.46 7.92 0.71
N LEU A 95 -14.96 9.16 0.70
CA LEU A 95 -14.08 9.69 1.75
C LEU A 95 -14.78 9.79 3.13
N LEU A 96 -16.07 10.13 3.17
CA LEU A 96 -16.85 10.13 4.41
C LEU A 96 -17.00 8.70 4.97
N LEU A 97 -17.26 7.71 4.13
CA LEU A 97 -17.34 6.30 4.55
C LEU A 97 -16.00 5.78 5.09
N ILE A 98 -14.88 6.15 4.46
CA ILE A 98 -13.54 5.84 4.97
C ILE A 98 -13.30 6.53 6.32
N LYS A 99 -13.70 7.80 6.47
CA LYS A 99 -13.58 8.52 7.74
C LYS A 99 -14.37 7.85 8.87
N GLU A 100 -15.61 7.43 8.61
CA GLU A 100 -16.41 6.69 9.61
C GLU A 100 -15.70 5.39 10.06
N PHE A 101 -15.04 4.67 9.15
CA PHE A 101 -14.28 3.47 9.48
C PHE A 101 -13.02 3.76 10.34
N VAL A 102 -12.32 4.86 10.05
CA VAL A 102 -11.17 5.31 10.87
C VAL A 102 -11.63 5.75 12.25
N ASP A 103 -12.68 6.57 12.34
CA ASP A 103 -13.19 7.08 13.61
C ASP A 103 -13.65 5.93 14.53
N LEU A 104 -14.37 4.93 14.00
CA LEU A 104 -14.74 3.72 14.74
C LEU A 104 -13.52 2.89 15.22
N SER A 105 -12.39 2.98 14.53
CA SER A 105 -11.17 2.24 14.86
C SER A 105 -10.30 2.92 15.93
N LEU A 106 -10.52 4.22 16.19
CA LEU A 106 -9.77 5.00 17.18
C LEU A 106 -10.34 4.88 18.60
N ASP A 107 -11.60 4.47 18.76
CA ASP A 107 -12.27 4.30 20.06
C ASP A 107 -11.87 3.02 20.82
N ILE A 108 -11.00 2.18 20.27
CA ILE A 108 -10.46 1.00 20.98
C ILE A 108 -9.31 1.43 21.89
N PRO A 109 -9.41 1.27 23.23
CA PRO A 109 -8.29 1.55 24.11
C PRO A 109 -7.11 0.63 23.78
N GLN A 110 -6.01 1.20 23.27
CA GLN A 110 -4.80 0.42 23.01
C GLN A 110 -4.16 0.00 24.35
N THR A 111 -4.50 -1.21 24.79
CA THR A 111 -3.94 -1.79 26.02
C THR A 111 -2.48 -2.14 25.81
N SER A 112 -1.59 -1.26 26.25
CA SER A 112 -0.25 -1.56 26.76
C SER A 112 0.53 -2.65 26.00
N GLY A 113 1.29 -2.26 24.97
CA GLY A 113 2.37 -3.08 24.45
C GLY A 113 3.40 -3.36 25.54
N ARG A 114 3.30 -4.53 26.19
CA ARG A 114 4.33 -4.98 27.14
C ARG A 114 5.59 -5.36 26.37
N HIS A 115 6.66 -4.66 26.69
CA HIS A 115 8.01 -4.89 26.19
C HIS A 115 8.52 -6.26 26.65
N ILE A 116 8.46 -7.28 25.79
CA ILE A 116 9.26 -8.49 25.95
C ILE A 116 10.57 -8.31 25.18
N ASN A 117 11.66 -8.09 25.94
CA ASN A 117 13.01 -8.28 25.44
C ASN A 117 13.23 -9.79 25.25
N GLU A 118 13.22 -10.26 24.00
CA GLU A 118 13.75 -11.58 23.67
C GLU A 118 15.21 -11.42 23.24
N ASP A 119 16.13 -11.54 24.20
CA ASP A 119 17.57 -11.59 23.94
C ASP A 119 17.90 -12.86 23.14
N PRO A 120 18.57 -12.77 21.97
CA PRO A 120 18.84 -13.94 21.13
C PRO A 120 20.06 -14.73 21.63
N LYS A 121 19.93 -15.48 22.74
CA LYS A 121 21.02 -16.32 23.28
C LYS A 121 20.63 -17.74 23.73
N SER A 122 21.32 -18.67 23.06
CA SER A 122 21.65 -20.05 23.44
C SER A 122 20.76 -21.19 22.93
N CYS A 123 21.32 -21.87 21.93
CA CYS A 123 21.08 -23.28 21.64
C CYS A 123 21.32 -24.17 22.88
N ASN A 124 20.61 -25.30 22.97
CA ASN A 124 21.23 -26.56 23.40
C ASN A 124 20.54 -27.78 22.75
N LYS A 125 21.33 -28.82 22.51
CA LYS A 125 20.93 -30.07 21.85
C LYS A 125 20.67 -31.14 22.90
N GLU A 126 19.62 -31.94 22.77
CA GLU A 126 19.65 -33.35 23.22
C GLU A 126 18.74 -34.22 22.32
N LYS A 127 18.97 -35.55 22.29
CA LYS A 127 18.44 -36.49 21.27
C LYS A 127 17.45 -37.52 21.83
N ALA A 128 16.41 -37.83 21.03
CA ALA A 128 15.89 -39.18 20.72
C ALA A 128 14.71 -38.97 19.74
N LYS A 129 14.66 -39.40 18.46
CA LYS A 129 14.97 -40.65 17.73
C LYS A 129 13.99 -41.82 18.01
N LEU A 130 13.57 -42.47 16.90
CA LEU A 130 12.64 -43.62 16.75
C LEU A 130 11.16 -43.17 16.83
N ILE A 131 10.24 -43.43 15.89
CA ILE A 131 10.10 -44.32 14.70
C ILE A 131 9.09 -43.61 13.74
N ASN A 132 9.06 -43.71 12.39
CA ASN A 132 9.70 -44.63 11.43
C ASN A 132 10.01 -43.99 10.02
N GLU A 133 10.20 -44.88 9.04
CA GLU A 133 10.41 -44.85 7.56
C GLU A 133 9.79 -43.75 6.64
N PRO A 134 10.30 -43.62 5.37
CA PRO A 134 10.16 -42.43 4.53
C PRO A 134 9.36 -42.61 3.22
N ASN A 135 8.95 -41.48 2.63
CA ASN A 135 8.45 -41.42 1.25
C ASN A 135 9.37 -40.52 0.39
N GLU A 136 9.71 -41.01 -0.80
CA GLU A 136 10.73 -40.52 -1.74
C GLU A 136 10.39 -39.25 -2.56
N CYS A 137 11.40 -38.77 -3.31
CA CYS A 137 11.32 -37.91 -4.51
C CYS A 137 10.73 -36.48 -4.33
N SER A 138 11.45 -35.37 -4.51
CA SER A 138 12.69 -35.10 -5.29
C SER A 138 12.57 -35.30 -6.81
N LYS A 139 13.14 -34.35 -7.59
CA LYS A 139 13.12 -34.12 -9.06
C LYS A 139 12.05 -33.09 -9.50
N LYS A 140 12.38 -32.01 -10.23
CA LYS A 140 13.54 -31.73 -11.11
C LYS A 140 14.31 -30.51 -10.59
N ALA A 141 15.60 -30.61 -10.27
CA ALA A 141 16.75 -30.71 -11.19
C ALA A 141 17.06 -29.38 -11.90
N LEU A 142 17.95 -28.61 -11.25
CA LEU A 142 18.74 -27.53 -11.82
C LEU A 142 19.89 -28.10 -12.69
N LEU A 143 20.64 -27.20 -13.35
CA LEU A 143 22.01 -27.34 -13.93
C LEU A 143 22.07 -27.42 -15.48
N PRO A 144 23.19 -26.98 -16.12
CA PRO A 144 23.60 -25.57 -16.15
C PRO A 144 24.08 -25.14 -17.56
N ARG A 145 24.61 -23.91 -17.67
CA ARG A 145 25.34 -23.44 -18.87
C ARG A 145 26.55 -24.34 -19.19
N ARG A 146 26.70 -24.66 -20.48
CA ARG A 146 27.96 -24.50 -21.23
C ARG A 146 27.64 -24.04 -22.65
#